data_AF-A0A2K9DXE1-F1
#
_entry.id   AF-A0A2K9DXE1-F1
#
_cell.length_a   1.000
_cell.length_b   1.000
_cell.length_c   1.000
_cell.angle_alpha   90.00
_cell.angle_beta   90.00
_cell.angle_gamma   90.00
#
_symmetry.space_group_name_H-M   'P 1'
#
loop_
_entity.id
_entity.type
_entity.pdbx_description
1 polymer ?
#
loop_
_entity_poly.entity_id
_entity_poly.type
_entity_poly.pdbx_seq_one_letter_code
_entity_poly.pdbx_strand_id
1 'polypeptide(L)'
;MSNSNDSKNKDVVQKEGSVKDMMTEHMREKYNEEFEFVSINTEVWTAPYTEMIVKSEKFPNHRIVVQRYNETGAIVDNYMDFHMKERIEKELTEIVKEIHPKSKVFYRPGGRPVPNSVTPDISISEYSKIRLPGLPVTIW
;
A
#
# COMPACT_ATOMS: atom_id res chain seq x y z
N MET A 1 33.98 -21.77 -28.88
CA MET A 1 33.51 -21.70 -27.47
C MET A 1 32.48 -20.58 -27.41
N SER A 2 31.18 -20.92 -27.44
CA SER A 2 30.08 -19.94 -27.37
C SER A 2 29.44 -20.03 -26.00
N ASN A 3 29.44 -18.91 -25.28
CA ASN A 3 28.99 -18.75 -23.91
C ASN A 3 27.47 -18.94 -23.77
N SER A 4 27.08 -19.81 -22.85
CA SER A 4 25.72 -19.99 -22.36
C SER A 4 25.33 -18.82 -21.45
N ASN A 5 24.42 -17.94 -21.90
CA ASN A 5 23.77 -16.92 -21.07
C ASN A 5 22.23 -17.04 -21.03
N ASP A 6 21.64 -18.00 -21.74
CA ASP A 6 20.17 -18.13 -21.87
C ASP A 6 19.47 -18.75 -20.65
N SER A 7 20.21 -19.41 -19.75
CA SER A 7 19.61 -20.14 -18.63
C SER A 7 19.16 -19.22 -17.49
N LYS A 8 19.81 -18.07 -17.29
CA LYS A 8 19.47 -17.15 -16.18
C LYS A 8 18.17 -16.38 -16.40
N ASN A 9 17.77 -16.13 -17.65
CA ASN A 9 16.61 -15.29 -17.95
C ASN A 9 15.27 -16.04 -17.77
N LYS A 10 15.25 -17.36 -17.96
CA LYS A 10 14.02 -18.16 -17.81
C LYS A 10 13.61 -18.35 -16.36
N ASP A 11 14.57 -18.53 -15.46
CA ASP A 11 14.30 -18.72 -14.02
C ASP A 11 13.79 -17.43 -13.35
N VAL A 12 14.29 -16.27 -13.78
CA VAL A 12 13.83 -14.96 -13.25
C VAL A 12 12.38 -14.68 -13.64
N VAL A 13 12.02 -14.90 -14.92
CA VAL A 13 10.66 -14.67 -15.42
C VAL A 13 9.64 -15.64 -14.79
N GLN A 14 10.00 -16.90 -14.56
CA GLN A 14 9.11 -17.84 -13.86
C GLN A 14 8.91 -17.49 -12.38
N LYS A 15 9.96 -17.03 -11.71
CA LYS A 15 9.89 -16.60 -10.31
C LYS A 15 9.07 -15.31 -10.16
N GLU A 16 9.19 -14.37 -11.10
CA GLU A 16 8.38 -13.15 -11.14
C GLU A 16 6.88 -13.43 -11.37
N GLY A 17 6.54 -14.36 -12.27
CA GLY A 17 5.17 -14.81 -12.47
C GLY A 17 4.56 -15.38 -11.18
N SER A 18 5.31 -16.24 -10.47
CA SER A 18 4.88 -16.80 -9.18
C SER A 18 4.71 -15.75 -8.08
N VAL A 19 5.60 -14.76 -7.99
CA VAL A 19 5.50 -13.70 -6.97
C VAL A 19 4.32 -12.78 -7.24
N LYS A 20 4.09 -12.40 -8.50
CA LYS A 20 2.94 -11.60 -8.91
C LYS A 20 1.63 -12.28 -8.52
N ASP A 21 1.46 -13.55 -8.89
CA ASP A 21 0.21 -14.28 -8.64
C ASP A 21 -0.05 -14.40 -7.14
N MET A 22 0.97 -14.72 -6.35
CA MET A 22 0.87 -14.81 -4.89
C MET A 22 0.51 -13.46 -4.24
N MET A 23 1.10 -12.35 -4.68
CA MET A 23 0.76 -11.02 -4.14
C MET A 23 -0.64 -10.56 -4.56
N THR A 24 -1.07 -10.91 -5.77
CA THR A 24 -2.42 -10.58 -6.26
C THR A 24 -3.47 -11.39 -5.50
N GLU A 25 -3.24 -12.69 -5.30
CA GLU A 25 -4.10 -13.56 -4.50
C GLU A 25 -4.23 -13.06 -3.07
N HIS A 26 -3.11 -12.67 -2.44
CA HIS A 26 -3.13 -12.11 -1.09
C HIS A 26 -4.05 -10.89 -0.97
N MET A 27 -4.00 -9.97 -1.93
CA MET A 27 -4.88 -8.80 -1.94
C MET A 27 -6.35 -9.20 -2.11
N ARG A 28 -6.63 -10.16 -3.00
CA ARG A 28 -7.98 -10.68 -3.23
C ARG A 28 -8.57 -11.32 -1.98
N GLU A 29 -7.81 -12.20 -1.33
CA GLU A 29 -8.24 -12.88 -0.09
C GLU A 29 -8.42 -11.89 1.06
N LYS A 30 -7.49 -10.94 1.23
CA LYS A 30 -7.52 -9.99 2.34
C LYS A 30 -8.68 -9.00 2.27
N TYR A 31 -9.05 -8.54 1.07
CA TYR A 31 -10.06 -7.50 0.88
C TYR A 31 -11.37 -7.99 0.25
N ASN A 32 -11.41 -9.27 -0.17
CA ASN A 32 -12.53 -9.86 -0.90
C ASN A 32 -12.96 -8.97 -2.08
N GLU A 33 -11.98 -8.53 -2.86
CA GLU A 33 -12.09 -7.61 -4.00
C GLU A 33 -11.11 -8.01 -5.11
N GLU A 34 -11.47 -7.75 -6.37
CA GLU A 34 -10.59 -7.96 -7.51
C GLU A 34 -9.68 -6.74 -7.74
N PHE A 35 -8.41 -6.99 -8.07
CA PHE A 35 -7.41 -5.95 -8.28
C PHE A 35 -6.79 -6.06 -9.68
N GLU A 36 -6.71 -4.94 -10.40
CA GLU A 36 -6.04 -4.88 -11.70
C GLU A 36 -4.54 -4.71 -11.49
N PHE A 37 -3.76 -5.68 -11.96
CA PHE A 37 -2.30 -5.59 -11.98
C PHE A 37 -1.81 -4.49 -12.94
N VAL A 38 -0.89 -3.65 -12.47
CA VAL A 38 -0.26 -2.59 -13.29
C VAL A 38 1.20 -2.90 -13.58
N SER A 39 2.00 -3.16 -12.56
CA SER A 39 3.44 -3.37 -12.70
C SER A 39 4.03 -4.10 -11.49
N ILE A 40 5.16 -4.79 -11.69
CA ILE A 40 5.97 -5.39 -10.62
C ILE A 40 7.44 -5.08 -10.90
N ASN A 41 8.08 -4.33 -10.01
CA ASN A 41 9.53 -4.14 -9.96
C ASN A 41 9.88 -3.26 -8.75
N THR A 42 10.97 -3.58 -8.06
CA THR A 42 11.74 -2.55 -7.35
C THR A 42 12.90 -2.17 -8.24
N GLU A 43 12.85 -0.99 -8.87
CA GLU A 43 13.93 -0.44 -9.71
C GLU A 43 15.26 -0.20 -8.95
N VAL A 44 15.40 -0.77 -7.75
CA VAL A 44 16.52 -0.65 -6.82
C VAL A 44 16.99 -2.06 -6.43
N TRP A 45 18.16 -2.45 -6.94
CA TRP A 45 18.80 -3.76 -6.68
C TRP A 45 18.99 -4.08 -5.18
N THR A 46 19.08 -3.06 -4.33
CA THR A 46 19.30 -3.19 -2.88
C THR A 46 18.00 -3.15 -2.06
N ALA A 47 16.83 -3.07 -2.68
CA ALA A 47 15.58 -3.02 -1.93
C ALA A 47 15.34 -4.35 -1.18
N PRO A 48 14.99 -4.32 0.12
CA PRO A 48 14.73 -5.53 0.90
C PRO A 48 13.34 -6.13 0.61
N TYR A 49 12.65 -5.69 -0.44
CA TYR A 49 11.32 -6.13 -0.82
C TYR A 49 11.12 -6.10 -2.34
N THR A 50 10.12 -6.82 -2.84
CA THR A 50 9.55 -6.67 -4.18
C THR A 50 8.30 -5.80 -4.10
N GLU A 51 8.13 -4.85 -5.02
CA GLU A 51 6.99 -3.93 -5.07
C GLU A 51 6.12 -4.23 -6.30
N MET A 52 4.81 -4.27 -6.06
CA MET A 52 3.77 -4.43 -7.05
C MET A 52 2.77 -3.28 -6.94
N ILE A 53 2.36 -2.76 -8.08
CA ILE A 53 1.31 -1.76 -8.18
C ILE A 53 0.04 -2.42 -8.71
N VAL A 54 -1.07 -2.19 -8.00
CA VAL A 54 -2.41 -2.62 -8.41
C VAL A 54 -3.39 -1.45 -8.38
N LYS A 55 -4.50 -1.58 -9.11
CA LYS A 55 -5.66 -0.68 -9.02
C LYS A 55 -6.84 -1.40 -8.39
N SER A 56 -7.67 -0.62 -7.72
CA SER A 56 -8.95 -1.04 -7.13
C SER A 56 -10.07 -0.27 -7.79
N GLU A 57 -11.21 -0.92 -8.00
CA GLU A 57 -12.42 -0.25 -8.49
C GLU A 57 -12.98 0.76 -7.48
N LYS A 58 -12.78 0.51 -6.17
CA LYS A 58 -13.19 1.44 -5.11
C LYS A 58 -12.36 2.72 -5.09
N PHE A 59 -11.10 2.63 -5.53
CA PHE A 59 -10.16 3.75 -5.54
C PHE A 59 -9.54 3.95 -6.93
N PRO A 60 -10.35 4.30 -7.96
CA PRO A 60 -9.93 4.25 -9.36
C PRO A 60 -8.82 5.26 -9.72
N ASN A 61 -8.70 6.34 -8.92
CA ASN A 61 -7.70 7.38 -9.12
C ASN A 61 -6.42 7.17 -8.29
N HIS A 62 -6.31 6.04 -7.58
CA HIS A 62 -5.22 5.76 -6.67
C HIS A 62 -4.45 4.51 -7.09
N ARG A 63 -3.14 4.54 -6.85
CA ARG A 63 -2.24 3.40 -7.03
C ARG A 63 -2.05 2.73 -5.69
N ILE A 64 -2.38 1.46 -5.61
CA ILE A 64 -2.17 0.66 -4.41
C ILE A 64 -0.79 0.01 -4.53
N VAL A 65 0.03 0.26 -3.52
CA VAL A 65 1.37 -0.28 -3.42
C VAL A 65 1.31 -1.51 -2.54
N VAL A 66 1.79 -2.63 -3.07
CA VAL A 66 1.90 -3.91 -2.37
C VAL A 66 3.38 -4.27 -2.33
N GLN A 67 3.91 -4.56 -1.15
CA GLN A 67 5.31 -4.94 -0.96
C GLN A 67 5.40 -6.33 -0.36
N ARG A 68 6.31 -7.14 -0.91
CA ARG A 68 6.69 -8.43 -0.35
C ARG A 68 8.12 -8.35 0.16
N TYR A 69 8.33 -8.48 1.45
CA TYR A 69 9.68 -8.49 2.03
C TYR A 69 10.45 -9.76 1.64
N ASN A 70 11.71 -9.59 1.23
CA ASN A 70 12.54 -10.68 0.72
C ASN A 70 12.92 -11.68 1.83
N GLU A 71 13.18 -11.17 3.04
CA GLU A 71 13.63 -11.98 4.18
C GLU A 71 12.49 -12.76 4.85
N THR A 72 11.36 -12.10 5.10
CA THR A 72 10.24 -12.68 5.85
C THR A 72 9.16 -13.28 4.95
N GLY A 73 9.13 -12.89 3.67
CA GLY A 73 8.03 -13.20 2.76
C GLY A 73 6.73 -12.47 3.08
N ALA A 74 6.70 -11.60 4.09
CA ALA A 74 5.51 -10.87 4.49
C ALA A 74 5.05 -9.93 3.36
N ILE A 75 3.76 -9.98 3.06
CA ILE A 75 3.10 -9.13 2.07
C ILE A 75 2.32 -8.06 2.84
N VAL A 76 2.60 -6.80 2.53
CA VAL A 76 1.96 -5.62 3.13
C VAL A 76 1.51 -4.66 2.03
N ASP A 77 0.53 -3.83 2.32
CA ASP A 77 -0.04 -2.90 1.34
C ASP A 77 -0.42 -1.56 1.98
N ASN A 78 -0.72 -0.56 1.15
CA ASN A 78 -1.22 0.74 1.58
C ASN A 78 -2.73 0.92 1.35
N TYR A 79 -3.47 -0.14 1.01
CA TYR A 79 -4.89 -0.07 0.69
C TYR A 79 -5.72 0.47 1.86
N MET A 80 -5.37 0.06 3.08
CA MET A 80 -6.03 0.56 4.30
C MET A 80 -5.88 2.08 4.49
N ASP A 81 -4.81 2.69 3.98
CA ASP A 81 -4.59 4.14 4.04
C ASP A 81 -5.71 4.90 3.30
N PHE A 82 -6.20 4.35 2.19
CA PHE A 82 -7.31 4.91 1.43
C PHE A 82 -8.65 4.73 2.14
N HIS A 83 -8.89 3.57 2.76
CA HIS A 83 -10.08 3.32 3.57
C HIS A 83 -10.19 4.25 4.78
N MET A 84 -9.06 4.60 5.40
CA MET A 84 -9.04 5.46 6.59
C MET A 84 -9.32 6.93 6.28
N LYS A 85 -9.30 7.36 5.01
CA LYS A 85 -9.37 8.78 4.62
C LYS A 85 -10.58 9.51 5.19
N GLU A 86 -11.79 9.02 4.91
CA GLU A 86 -13.02 9.71 5.32
C GLU A 86 -13.15 9.78 6.84
N ARG A 87 -12.76 8.69 7.52
CA ARG A 87 -12.78 8.60 8.98
C ARG A 87 -11.81 9.61 9.61
N ILE A 88 -10.58 9.69 9.08
CA ILE A 88 -9.56 10.64 9.55
C ILE A 88 -10.01 12.09 9.34
N GLU A 89 -10.52 12.41 8.15
CA GLU A 89 -10.99 13.77 7.84
C GLU A 89 -12.16 14.16 8.75
N LYS A 90 -13.09 13.24 9.03
CA LYS A 90 -14.22 13.50 9.93
C LYS A 90 -13.76 13.78 11.36
N GLU A 91 -12.99 12.87 11.97
CA GLU A 91 -12.57 13.00 13.37
C GLU A 91 -11.71 14.25 13.59
N LEU A 92 -10.77 14.52 12.69
CA LEU A 92 -9.94 15.73 12.79
C LEU A 92 -10.74 17.00 12.53
N THR A 93 -11.75 16.97 11.65
CA THR A 93 -12.62 18.13 11.43
C THR A 93 -13.39 18.50 12.70
N GLU A 94 -13.87 17.51 13.47
CA GLU A 94 -14.57 17.75 14.74
C GLU A 94 -13.65 18.46 15.75
N ILE A 95 -12.40 18.01 15.88
CA ILE A 95 -11.39 18.62 16.76
C ILE A 95 -11.04 20.05 16.31
N VAL A 96 -10.75 20.24 15.02
CA VAL A 96 -10.27 21.53 14.50
C VAL A 96 -11.37 22.60 14.55
N LYS A 97 -12.65 22.22 14.40
CA LYS A 97 -13.78 23.15 14.46
C LYS A 97 -13.91 23.90 15.78
N GLU A 98 -13.42 23.33 16.89
CA GLU A 98 -13.43 24.00 18.20
C GLU A 98 -12.58 25.29 18.19
N ILE A 99 -11.54 25.34 17.35
CA ILE A 99 -10.58 26.45 17.27
C ILE A 99 -10.78 27.26 15.97
N HIS A 100 -11.07 26.56 14.86
CA HIS A 100 -11.24 27.13 13.52
C HIS A 100 -12.53 26.61 12.86
N PRO A 101 -13.71 27.18 13.19
CA PRO A 101 -15.02 26.64 12.77
C PRO A 101 -15.25 26.59 11.25
N LYS A 102 -14.56 27.43 10.48
CA LYS A 102 -14.69 27.52 9.01
C LYS A 102 -13.68 26.66 8.26
N SER A 103 -12.78 25.98 8.99
CA SER A 103 -11.70 25.23 8.37
C SER A 103 -12.18 23.90 7.79
N LYS A 104 -11.40 23.37 6.85
CA LYS A 104 -11.58 22.07 6.23
C LYS A 104 -10.30 21.25 6.35
N VAL A 105 -10.45 20.00 6.76
CA VAL A 105 -9.36 19.04 6.89
C VAL A 105 -9.27 18.18 5.64
N PHE A 106 -8.06 18.03 5.11
CA PHE A 106 -7.76 17.16 3.98
C PHE A 106 -6.65 16.17 4.36
N TYR A 107 -6.96 14.88 4.31
CA TYR A 107 -6.01 13.79 4.47
C TYR A 107 -5.49 13.32 3.11
N ARG A 108 -4.17 13.13 2.99
CA ARG A 108 -3.53 12.66 1.76
C ARG A 108 -3.10 11.18 1.90
N PRO A 109 -3.97 10.22 1.56
CA PRO A 109 -3.62 8.80 1.64
C PRO A 109 -2.65 8.40 0.53
N GLY A 110 -2.13 7.16 0.63
CA GLY A 110 -1.32 6.53 -0.41
C GLY A 110 0.18 6.62 -0.17
N GLY A 111 0.61 6.72 1.10
CA GLY A 111 2.03 6.57 1.39
C GLY A 111 2.43 5.10 1.57
N ARG A 112 3.39 4.86 2.47
CA ARG A 112 4.02 3.55 2.62
C ARG A 112 3.01 2.47 3.05
N PRO A 113 3.20 1.22 2.61
CA PRO A 113 2.47 0.09 3.15
C PRO A 113 2.49 0.05 4.68
N VAL A 114 1.38 -0.39 5.25
CA VAL A 114 1.20 -0.51 6.70
C VAL A 114 1.22 -1.99 7.10
N PRO A 115 1.57 -2.31 8.36
CA PRO A 115 1.52 -3.69 8.85
C PRO A 115 0.12 -4.31 8.73
N ASN A 116 0.06 -5.63 8.53
CA ASN A 116 -1.21 -6.37 8.45
C ASN A 116 -2.05 -6.36 9.75
N SER A 117 -1.47 -5.91 10.86
CA SER A 117 -2.21 -5.67 12.11
C SER A 117 -3.11 -4.44 12.04
N VAL A 118 -2.98 -3.58 11.01
CA VAL A 118 -3.87 -2.44 10.82
C VAL A 118 -5.19 -2.91 10.20
N THR A 119 -6.23 -2.86 11.00
CA THR A 119 -7.60 -3.23 10.64
C THR A 119 -8.50 -1.99 10.56
N PRO A 120 -9.69 -2.06 9.91
CA PRO A 120 -10.58 -0.91 9.77
C PRO A 120 -11.06 -0.30 11.09
N ASP A 121 -11.07 -1.08 12.17
CA ASP A 121 -11.53 -0.69 13.51
C ASP A 121 -10.46 -0.01 14.37
N ILE A 122 -9.19 -0.01 13.93
CA ILE A 122 -8.09 0.65 14.64
C ILE A 122 -8.44 2.11 15.00
N SER A 123 -8.03 2.59 16.17
CA SER A 123 -8.23 4.00 16.52
C SER A 123 -7.37 4.92 15.64
N ILE A 124 -7.84 6.13 15.33
CA ILE A 124 -7.05 7.09 14.55
C ILE A 124 -5.79 7.52 15.30
N SER A 125 -5.85 7.62 16.63
CA SER A 125 -4.67 7.88 17.47
C SER A 125 -3.61 6.79 17.33
N GLU A 126 -4.00 5.51 17.38
CA GLU A 126 -3.06 4.40 17.21
C GLU A 126 -2.54 4.32 15.78
N TYR A 127 -3.42 4.46 14.79
CA TYR A 127 -3.06 4.52 13.38
C TYR A 127 -2.03 5.64 13.10
N SER A 128 -2.19 6.81 13.71
CA SER A 128 -1.27 7.95 13.55
C SER A 128 0.16 7.66 14.01
N LYS A 129 0.33 6.73 14.98
CA LYS A 129 1.64 6.30 15.49
C LYS A 129 2.30 5.27 14.58
N ILE A 130 1.49 4.43 13.92
CA ILE A 130 1.97 3.43 12.97
C ILE A 130 2.36 4.09 11.65
N ARG A 131 1.60 5.12 11.25
CA ARG A 131 1.81 5.81 9.98
C ARG A 131 3.04 6.71 10.06
N LEU A 132 4.02 6.47 9.19
CA LEU A 132 5.23 7.30 9.09
C LEU A 132 5.17 8.29 7.91
N PRO A 133 5.60 9.56 8.09
CA PRO A 133 6.09 10.19 9.33
C PRO A 133 4.98 10.62 10.31
N GLY A 134 3.72 10.35 9.97
CA GLY A 134 2.51 10.72 10.70
C GLY A 134 1.34 10.75 9.73
N LEU A 135 0.24 11.38 10.12
CA LEU A 135 -0.88 11.66 9.21
C LEU A 135 -0.57 12.89 8.34
N PRO A 136 -0.40 12.75 7.01
CA PRO A 136 -0.22 13.91 6.13
C PRO A 136 -1.55 14.67 5.96
N VAL A 137 -1.75 15.68 6.80
CA VAL A 137 -2.98 16.49 6.86
C VAL A 137 -2.70 17.91 6.42
N THR A 138 -3.65 18.51 5.69
CA THR A 138 -3.68 19.94 5.41
C THR A 138 -4.97 20.53 5.97
N ILE A 139 -4.86 21.63 6.72
CA ILE A 139 -5.99 22.38 7.28
C ILE A 139 -6.04 23.73 6.56
N TRP A 140 -7.19 24.08 5.99
CA TRP A 140 -7.45 25.35 5.30
C TRP A 140 -8.65 26.05 5.91
#